data_AF-A0A810QFP6-F1
#
_entry.id   AF-A0A810QFP6-F1
#
_cell.length_a   1.000
_cell.length_b   1.000
_cell.length_c   1.000
_cell.angle_alpha   90.00
_cell.angle_beta   90.00
_cell.angle_gamma   90.00
#
_symmetry.space_group_name_H-M   'P 1'
#
loop_
_entity.id
_entity.type
_entity.pdbx_description
1 polymer ?
#
loop_
_entity_poly.entity_id
_entity_poly.type
_entity_poly.pdbx_seq_one_letter_code
_entity_poly.pdbx_strand_id
1 'polypeptide(L)' 'MSDWISVRERLPEVRQEVLVYWRNTSQKAEHFELTHYTGDHWYLLDNTGRPWIEVVAWMPLPEPPKENQQHE' A
#
# COMPACT_ATOMS: atom_id res chain seq x y z
N MET A 1 -11.08 1.91 -14.83
CA MET A 1 -11.22 0.75 -13.93
C MET A 1 -10.22 0.99 -12.83
N SER A 2 -10.63 0.94 -11.57
CA SER A 2 -9.69 1.21 -10.48
C SER A 2 -8.94 -0.09 -10.17
N ASP A 3 -7.63 -0.11 -10.35
CA ASP A 3 -6.75 -1.29 -10.23
C ASP A 3 -6.51 -1.76 -8.78
N TRP A 4 -7.48 -1.51 -7.90
CA TRP A 4 -7.42 -1.89 -6.49
C TRP A 4 -7.73 -3.38 -6.31
N ILE A 5 -6.81 -4.08 -5.67
CA ILE A 5 -6.91 -5.49 -5.28
C ILE A 5 -7.25 -5.54 -3.80
N SER A 6 -8.34 -6.20 -3.43
CA SER A 6 -8.70 -6.41 -2.03
C SER A 6 -7.67 -7.32 -1.34
N VAL A 7 -7.25 -6.97 -0.13
CA VAL A 7 -6.32 -7.83 0.64
C VAL A 7 -6.92 -9.20 0.98
N ARG A 8 -8.26 -9.32 0.93
CA ARG A 8 -8.99 -10.57 1.14
C ARG A 8 -8.98 -11.48 -0.09
N GLU A 9 -8.80 -10.90 -1.28
CA GLU A 9 -8.69 -11.65 -2.53
C GLU A 9 -7.27 -12.17 -2.71
N ARG A 10 -6.28 -11.27 -2.55
CA ARG A 10 -4.87 -11.59 -2.73
C ARG A 10 -3.99 -10.57 -2.00
N LEU A 11 -2.88 -11.05 -1.45
CA LEU A 11 -1.81 -10.20 -0.93
C LEU A 11 -0.74 -9.95 -2.02
N PRO A 12 -0.03 -8.81 -1.98
CA PRO A 12 1.10 -8.58 -2.88
C PRO A 12 2.24 -9.56 -2.59
N GLU A 13 3.25 -9.57 -3.45
CA GLU A 13 4.46 -10.35 -3.18
C GLU A 13 5.16 -9.81 -1.93
N VAL A 14 5.83 -10.69 -1.18
CA VAL A 14 6.55 -10.30 0.02
C VAL A 14 7.64 -9.30 -0.34
N ARG A 15 7.67 -8.17 0.38
CA ARG A 15 8.55 -7.01 0.14
C ARG A 15 8.32 -6.26 -1.18
N GLN A 16 7.23 -6.55 -1.90
CA GLN A 16 6.80 -5.71 -3.01
C GLN A 16 6.29 -4.36 -2.50
N GLU A 17 6.84 -3.28 -3.04
CA GLU A 17 6.34 -1.93 -2.77
C GLU A 17 5.03 -1.70 -3.51
N VAL A 18 4.00 -1.26 -2.78
CA VAL A 18 2.64 -1.07 -3.27
C VAL A 18 2.03 0.17 -2.65
N LEU A 19 1.03 0.73 -3.33
CA LEU A 19 0.15 1.72 -2.73
C LEU A 19 -0.99 0.97 -2.04
N VAL A 20 -1.25 1.28 -0.78
CA VAL A 20 -2.37 0.70 -0.02
C VAL A 20 -3.40 1.74 0.34
N TYR A 21 -4.63 1.29 0.48
CA TYR A 21 -5.71 2.00 1.14
C TYR A 21 -5.98 1.33 2.48
N TRP A 22 -5.91 2.10 3.56
CA TRP A 22 -6.16 1.63 4.91
C TRP A 22 -7.10 2.57 5.66
N ARG A 23 -7.82 2.01 6.62
CA ARG A 23 -8.75 2.75 7.47
C ARG A 23 -8.42 2.59 8.94
N ASN A 24 -8.56 3.68 9.67
CA ASN A 24 -8.52 3.72 11.12
C ASN A 24 -9.94 3.52 11.67
N THR A 25 -10.22 2.34 12.21
CA THR A 25 -11.54 2.00 12.76
C THR A 25 -11.86 2.76 14.04
N SER A 26 -10.85 3.24 14.78
CA SER A 26 -11.04 4.03 15.99
C SER A 26 -11.38 5.50 15.71
N GLN A 27 -10.79 6.08 14.66
CA GLN A 27 -10.93 7.52 14.35
C GLN A 27 -11.80 7.80 13.12
N LYS A 28 -12.31 6.74 12.45
CA LYS A 28 -13.04 6.84 11.16
C LYS A 28 -12.25 7.65 10.12
N ALA A 29 -10.94 7.49 10.13
CA ALA A 29 -10.04 8.13 9.18
C ALA A 29 -9.63 7.12 8.11
N GLU A 30 -9.35 7.60 6.91
CA GLU A 30 -8.99 6.77 5.76
C GLU A 30 -7.78 7.41 5.07
N HIS A 31 -6.81 6.59 4.69
CA HIS A 31 -5.53 7.05 4.18
C HIS A 31 -5.02 6.17 3.05
N PHE A 32 -4.14 6.75 2.24
CA PHE A 32 -3.36 6.07 1.22
C PHE A 32 -1.88 6.14 1.60
N GLU A 33 -1.15 5.04 1.44
CA GLU A 33 0.24 4.98 1.88
C GLU A 33 1.07 4.03 1.01
N LEU A 34 2.36 4.35 0.82
CA LEU A 34 3.35 3.46 0.23
C LEU A 34 3.89 2.51 1.31
N THR A 35 3.83 1.21 1.05
CA THR A 35 4.25 0.19 2.01
C THR A 35 4.56 -1.13 1.30
N HIS A 36 4.94 -2.15 2.07
CA HIS A 36 5.08 -3.52 1.60
C HIS A 36 4.56 -4.53 2.65
N TYR A 37 4.16 -5.71 2.17
CA TYR A 37 3.79 -6.83 3.01
C TYR A 37 5.02 -7.69 3.34
N THR A 38 5.22 -8.06 4.60
CA THR A 38 6.43 -8.80 5.04
C THR A 38 6.29 -10.32 4.99
N GLY A 39 5.10 -10.83 4.71
CA GLY A 39 4.74 -12.24 4.86
C GLY A 39 3.82 -12.48 6.06
N ASP A 40 3.96 -11.66 7.10
CA ASP A 40 3.18 -11.75 8.33
C ASP A 40 2.37 -10.48 8.64
N HIS A 41 2.89 -9.30 8.28
CA HIS A 41 2.26 -8.00 8.57
C HIS A 41 2.60 -6.94 7.51
N TRP A 42 1.90 -5.82 7.54
CA TRP A 42 2.18 -4.64 6.72
C TRP A 42 3.20 -3.72 7.41
N TYR A 43 4.17 -3.21 6.66
CA TYR A 43 5.16 -2.26 7.17
C TYR A 43 4.69 -0.81 6.96
N LEU A 44 3.73 -0.36 7.75
CA LEU A 44 3.17 1.00 7.66
C LEU A 44 4.02 1.98 8.48
N LEU A 45 4.29 3.17 7.93
CA LEU A 45 5.02 4.29 8.55
C LEU A 45 4.40 4.68 9.90
N ASP A 46 3.07 4.63 9.99
CA ASP A 46 2.35 5.01 11.22
C ASP A 46 2.07 3.83 12.16
N ASN A 47 2.48 2.59 11.84
CA ASN A 47 1.85 1.45 12.49
C ASN A 47 2.63 0.14 12.66
N THR A 48 3.61 0.15 13.57
CA THR A 48 4.02 -1.09 14.25
C THR A 48 3.00 -1.44 15.34
N GLY A 49 1.94 -2.20 14.98
CA GLY A 49 1.17 -3.00 15.94
C GLY A 49 -0.11 -2.42 16.54
N ARG A 50 -0.76 -1.42 15.94
CA ARG A 50 -2.06 -0.94 16.44
C ARG A 50 -3.22 -1.75 15.84
N PRO A 51 -4.12 -2.34 16.67
CA PRO A 51 -5.22 -3.19 16.21
C PRO A 51 -6.36 -2.44 15.50
N TRP A 52 -6.37 -1.10 15.51
CA TRP A 52 -7.43 -0.29 14.90
C TRP A 52 -7.11 0.19 13.47
N ILE A 53 -6.00 -0.27 12.88
CA ILE A 53 -5.70 0.02 11.47
C ILE A 53 -5.94 -1.26 10.67
N GLU A 54 -6.77 -1.13 9.64
CA GLU A 54 -7.10 -2.22 8.73
C GLU A 54 -6.68 -1.80 7.32
N VAL A 55 -5.73 -2.52 6.73
CA VAL A 55 -5.44 -2.41 5.30
C VAL A 55 -6.54 -3.13 4.54
N VAL A 56 -7.17 -2.44 3.59
CA VAL A 56 -8.38 -2.93 2.90
C VAL A 56 -8.06 -3.35 1.48
N ALA A 57 -7.27 -2.55 0.76
CA ALA A 57 -6.92 -2.81 -0.63
C ALA A 57 -5.52 -2.30 -0.95
N TRP A 58 -4.93 -2.82 -2.03
CA TRP A 58 -3.64 -2.40 -2.54
C TRP A 58 -3.64 -2.35 -4.07
N MET A 59 -2.69 -1.63 -4.65
CA MET A 59 -2.42 -1.65 -6.09
C MET A 59 -0.91 -1.60 -6.34
N PRO A 60 -0.42 -2.22 -7.43
CA PRO A 60 0.97 -2.05 -7.82
C PRO A 60 1.27 -0.58 -8.12
N LEU A 61 2.52 -0.18 -7.90
CA LEU A 61 2.96 1.14 -8.32
C LEU A 61 3.01 1.23 -9.85
N PRO A 62 2.72 2.41 -10.43
CA PRO A 62 2.94 2.63 -11.84
C PRO A 62 4.43 2.46 -12.15
N GLU A 63 4.75 2.15 -13.41
CA GLU A 63 6.15 2.21 -13.86
C GLU A 63 6.71 3.61 -13.59
N PRO A 64 7.94 3.72 -13.06
CA PRO A 64 8.59 5.01 -12.89
C PRO A 64 8.55 5.80 -14.20
N PRO A 65 8.37 7.14 -14.15
CA PRO A 65 8.44 7.96 -15.34
C PRO A 65 9.77 7.69 -16.06
N LYS A 66 9.71 7.47 -17.38
CA LYS A 66 10.92 7.41 -18.19
C LYS A 66 11.56 8.79 -18.14
N GLU A 67 12.72 8.92 -17.49
CA GLU A 67 13.53 10.12 -17.61
C GLU A 67 13.86 10.29 -19.10
N ASN A 68 13.31 11.32 -19.73
CA ASN A 68 13.91 11.84 -20.94
C ASN A 68 15.23 12.44 -20.49
N GLN A 69 16.31 11.66 -20.59
CA GLN A 69 17.68 12.17 -20.54
C GLN A 69 17.90 13.09 -21.75
N GLN A 70 17.28 14.26 -21.73
CA GLN A 70 17.73 15.42 -22.50
C GLN A 70 18.88 16.00 -21.69
N HIS A 71 20.06 15.42 -21.89
CA HIS A 71 21.29 16.15 -21.70
C HIS A 71 21.36 17.17 -22.85
N GLU A 72 21.16 18.45 -22.54
CA GLU A 72 21.69 19.57 -23.35
C GLU A 72 23.00 20.05 -22.73
#